data_AF-A0A1B2HN80-F1
#
_entry.id   AF-A0A1B2HN80-F1
#
_cell.length_a   1.000
_cell.length_b   1.000
_cell.length_c   1.000
_cell.angle_alpha   90.00
_cell.angle_beta   90.00
_cell.angle_gamma   90.00
#
_symmetry.space_group_name_H-M   'P 1'
#
loop_
_entity.id
_entity.type
_entity.pdbx_description
1 polymer ?
#
loop_
_entity_poly.entity_id
_entity_poly.type
_entity_poly.pdbx_seq_one_letter_code
_entity_poly.pdbx_strand_id
1 'polypeptide(L)'
;MFIATNRMFVNPDMSEEFERYFRGNMRTHLPGVPGLLRSTLLKPTRDDQPYVSVNEFETEDAFHAWVASDAFREAHKGHRTIARLVTGNEPERFTHAEDLVLPQQRVEA
;
A
#
# COMPACT_ATOMS: atom_id res chain seq x y z
N MET A 1 15.31 -6.00 2.62
CA MET A 1 14.02 -5.32 2.42
C MET A 1 13.05 -6.27 1.75
N PHE A 2 11.80 -6.25 2.19
CA PHE A 2 10.70 -7.04 1.63
C PHE A 2 9.58 -6.10 1.23
N ILE A 3 9.05 -6.26 0.02
CA ILE A 3 8.06 -5.37 -0.56
C ILE A 3 6.77 -6.15 -0.75
N ALA A 4 5.69 -5.67 -0.14
CA ALA A 4 4.35 -6.15 -0.42
C ALA A 4 3.60 -5.09 -1.22
N THR A 5 3.07 -5.48 -2.38
CA THR A 5 2.19 -4.61 -3.16
C THR A 5 0.80 -5.20 -3.28
N ASN A 6 -0.20 -4.37 -3.54
CA ASN A 6 -1.54 -4.82 -3.84
C ASN A 6 -2.13 -3.94 -4.93
N ARG A 7 -2.50 -4.56 -6.05
CA ARG A 7 -3.17 -3.89 -7.18
C ARG A 7 -4.67 -3.92 -6.95
N MET A 8 -5.29 -2.74 -6.99
CA MET A 8 -6.71 -2.53 -6.74
C MET A 8 -7.36 -1.80 -7.90
N PHE A 9 -8.18 -2.51 -8.67
CA PHE A 9 -8.98 -1.89 -9.73
C PHE A 9 -10.20 -1.21 -9.12
N VAL A 10 -10.38 0.08 -9.39
CA VAL A 10 -11.43 0.91 -8.81
C VAL A 10 -12.21 1.56 -9.94
N ASN A 11 -13.53 1.61 -9.84
CA ASN A 11 -14.34 2.35 -10.80
C ASN A 11 -13.96 3.85 -10.72
N PRO A 12 -13.63 4.51 -11.85
CA PRO A 12 -13.28 5.93 -11.88
C PRO A 12 -14.25 6.84 -11.09
N ASP A 13 -15.56 6.58 -11.17
CA ASP A 13 -16.60 7.36 -10.48
C ASP A 13 -16.52 7.26 -8.95
N MET A 14 -15.82 6.24 -8.44
CA MET A 14 -15.68 5.94 -7.00
C MET A 14 -14.28 6.25 -6.46
N SER A 15 -13.39 6.81 -7.29
CA SER A 15 -11.97 7.02 -6.98
C SER A 15 -11.73 7.89 -5.75
N GLU A 16 -12.46 9.01 -5.63
CA GLU A 16 -12.30 9.92 -4.49
C GLU A 16 -12.74 9.29 -3.17
N GLU A 17 -13.84 8.53 -3.21
CA GLU A 17 -14.35 7.80 -2.06
C GLU A 17 -13.36 6.72 -1.63
N PHE A 18 -12.83 5.95 -2.58
CA PHE A 18 -11.78 4.97 -2.35
C PHE A 18 -10.55 5.61 -1.72
N GLU A 19 -10.02 6.68 -2.30
CA GLU A 19 -8.84 7.39 -1.79
C GLU A 19 -9.05 7.90 -0.36
N ARG A 20 -10.24 8.41 -0.05
CA ARG A 20 -10.58 8.89 1.30
C ARG A 20 -10.54 7.75 2.31
N TYR A 21 -11.24 6.64 2.03
CA TYR A 21 -11.29 5.51 2.97
C TYR A 21 -9.96 4.79 3.09
N PHE A 22 -9.28 4.54 1.97
CA PHE A 22 -8.00 3.82 1.96
C PHE A 22 -6.92 4.62 2.72
N ARG A 23 -6.78 5.93 2.45
CA ARG A 23 -5.83 6.78 3.19
C ARG A 23 -6.17 6.88 4.68
N GLY A 24 -7.46 6.94 5.04
CA GLY A 24 -7.89 6.90 6.43
C GLY A 24 -7.45 5.61 7.13
N ASN A 25 -7.72 4.47 6.50
CA ASN A 25 -7.32 3.15 7.00
C ASN A 25 -5.79 3.04 7.21
N MET A 26 -5.01 3.49 6.21
CA MET A 26 -3.55 3.54 6.31
C MET A 26 -3.08 4.36 7.52
N ARG A 27 -3.62 5.58 7.67
CA ARG A 27 -3.23 6.49 8.77
C ARG A 27 -3.61 5.98 10.15
N THR A 28 -4.67 5.18 10.25
CA THR A 28 -5.12 4.62 11.53
C THR A 28 -4.33 3.39 11.95
N HIS A 29 -4.00 2.49 11.01
CA HIS A 29 -3.53 1.14 11.36
C HIS A 29 -2.05 0.86 11.08
N LEU A 30 -1.39 1.65 10.23
CA LEU A 30 0.02 1.46 9.91
C LEU A 30 1.01 2.13 10.88
N PRO A 31 0.70 3.26 11.55
CA PRO A 31 1.61 3.82 12.53
C PRO A 31 1.94 2.81 13.64
N GLY A 32 3.23 2.61 13.91
CA GLY A 32 3.71 1.73 14.95
C GLY A 32 3.80 0.24 14.59
N VAL A 33 3.50 -0.14 13.33
CA VAL A 33 3.78 -1.50 12.84
C VAL A 33 5.29 -1.75 12.85
N PRO A 34 5.81 -2.71 13.65
CA PRO A 34 7.24 -2.98 13.72
C PRO A 34 7.81 -3.42 12.36
N GLY A 35 8.93 -2.83 11.96
CA GLY A 35 9.63 -3.15 10.72
C GLY A 35 8.95 -2.66 9.43
N LEU A 36 7.81 -1.96 9.51
CA LEU A 36 7.25 -1.23 8.36
C LEU A 36 7.97 0.11 8.21
N LEU A 37 8.72 0.26 7.11
CA LEU A 37 9.53 1.44 6.82
C LEU A 37 8.73 2.52 6.10
N ARG A 38 7.90 2.11 5.14
CA ARG A 38 7.12 3.03 4.31
C ARG A 38 5.88 2.36 3.77
N SER A 39 4.80 3.13 3.67
CA SER A 39 3.60 2.74 2.94
C SER A 39 3.18 3.85 1.99
N THR A 40 2.92 3.50 0.73
CA THR A 40 2.56 4.43 -0.33
C THR A 40 1.30 3.94 -1.05
N LEU A 41 0.32 4.82 -1.26
CA LEU A 41 -0.77 4.58 -2.21
C LEU A 41 -0.47 5.31 -3.52
N LEU A 42 -0.27 4.55 -4.59
CA LEU A 42 -0.07 5.05 -5.94
C LEU A 42 -1.43 5.22 -6.62
N LYS A 43 -1.69 6.43 -7.10
CA LYS A 43 -2.86 6.75 -7.95
C LYS A 43 -2.50 6.48 -9.41
N PRO A 44 -3.37 5.80 -10.19
CA PRO A 44 -3.13 5.59 -11.61
C PRO A 44 -3.14 6.92 -12.37
N THR A 45 -2.35 7.00 -13.45
CA THR A 45 -2.35 8.16 -14.37
C THR A 45 -3.17 7.89 -15.63
N ARG A 46 -3.70 6.67 -15.78
CA ARG A 46 -4.55 6.23 -16.89
C ARG A 46 -5.67 5.34 -16.36
N ASP A 47 -6.82 5.36 -17.04
CA ASP A 47 -8.03 4.66 -16.60
C ASP A 47 -7.90 3.12 -16.64
N ASP A 48 -6.95 2.59 -17.42
CA ASP A 48 -6.69 1.14 -17.54
C ASP A 48 -5.75 0.60 -16.44
N GLN A 49 -5.27 1.47 -15.55
CA GLN A 49 -4.33 1.10 -14.49
C GLN A 49 -5.01 1.01 -13.13
N PRO A 50 -4.59 0.06 -12.27
CA PRO A 50 -5.08 -0.03 -10.92
C PRO A 50 -4.40 1.01 -10.01
N TYR A 51 -5.03 1.30 -8.87
CA TYR A 51 -4.31 1.80 -7.71
C TYR A 51 -3.34 0.74 -7.22
N VAL A 52 -2.20 1.15 -6.67
CA VAL A 52 -1.23 0.21 -6.09
C VAL A 52 -0.85 0.68 -4.69
N SER A 53 -1.13 -0.12 -3.67
CA SER A 53 -0.48 0.10 -2.37
C SER A 53 0.87 -0.60 -2.35
N VAL A 54 1.91 0.09 -1.88
CA VAL A 54 3.26 -0.44 -1.72
C VAL A 54 3.64 -0.32 -0.24
N ASN A 55 3.98 -1.44 0.39
CA ASN A 55 4.47 -1.49 1.77
C ASN A 55 5.89 -2.03 1.77
N GLU A 56 6.81 -1.27 2.35
CA GLU A 56 8.23 -1.59 2.43
C GLU A 56 8.56 -2.03 3.86
N PHE A 57 9.03 -3.27 4.01
CA PHE A 57 9.41 -3.86 5.29
C PHE A 57 10.92 -4.09 5.37
N GLU A 58 11.48 -3.98 6.57
CA GLU A 58 12.90 -4.29 6.84
C GLU A 58 13.24 -5.73 6.39
N THR A 59 12.40 -6.68 6.79
CA THR A 59 12.57 -8.12 6.54
C THR A 59 11.25 -8.78 6.13
N GLU A 60 11.34 -9.99 5.56
CA GLU A 60 10.17 -10.82 5.29
C GLU A 60 9.45 -11.23 6.59
N ASP A 61 10.19 -11.52 7.66
CA ASP A 61 9.61 -11.87 8.97
C ASP A 61 8.77 -10.73 9.55
N ALA A 62 9.21 -9.47 9.39
CA ALA A 62 8.44 -8.30 9.83
C ALA A 62 7.10 -8.21 9.08
N PHE A 63 7.10 -8.50 7.77
CA PHE A 63 5.87 -8.58 6.99
C PHE A 63 4.94 -9.69 7.50
N HIS A 64 5.45 -10.91 7.72
CA HIS A 64 4.62 -12.02 8.21
C HIS A 64 4.07 -11.76 9.62
N ALA A 65 4.87 -11.16 10.49
CA ALA A 65 4.44 -10.72 11.82
C ALA A 65 3.31 -9.68 11.74
N TRP A 66 3.42 -8.72 10.81
CA TRP A 66 2.36 -7.76 10.56
C TRP A 66 1.09 -8.43 10.03
N VAL A 67 1.17 -9.32 9.03
CA VAL A 67 0.00 -10.06 8.50
C VAL A 67 -0.71 -10.86 9.59
N ALA A 68 0.04 -11.39 10.56
CA ALA A 68 -0.49 -12.12 11.70
C ALA A 68 -0.98 -11.22 12.86
N SER A 69 -0.81 -9.90 12.79
CA SER A 69 -1.12 -8.96 13.86
C SER A 69 -2.60 -8.56 13.93
N ASP A 70 -3.02 -8.07 15.09
CA ASP A 70 -4.37 -7.52 15.25
C ASP A 70 -4.56 -6.21 14.47
N ALA A 71 -3.50 -5.41 14.33
CA ALA A 71 -3.55 -4.20 13.49
C ALA A 71 -3.92 -4.54 12.05
N PHE A 72 -3.37 -5.62 11.50
CA PHE A 72 -3.75 -6.11 10.17
C PHE A 72 -5.20 -6.59 10.15
N ARG A 73 -5.63 -7.40 11.13
CA ARG A 73 -7.02 -7.86 11.21
C ARG A 73 -8.01 -6.69 11.29
N GLU A 74 -7.75 -5.68 12.11
CA GLU A 74 -8.62 -4.51 12.25
C GLU A 74 -8.68 -3.68 10.95
N ALA A 75 -7.53 -3.41 10.32
CA ALA A 75 -7.48 -2.72 9.03
C ALA A 75 -8.28 -3.45 7.93
N HIS A 76 -8.36 -4.78 8.02
CA HIS A 76 -9.09 -5.63 7.08
C HIS A 76 -10.51 -6.02 7.57
N LYS A 77 -10.94 -5.56 8.76
CA LYS A 77 -12.37 -5.58 9.15
C LYS A 77 -13.12 -4.42 8.48
N GLY A 78 -12.48 -3.26 8.35
CA GLY A 78 -12.96 -2.12 7.55
C GLY A 78 -13.05 -2.40 6.04
N HIS A 79 -12.52 -3.55 5.60
CA HIS A 79 -12.46 -3.99 4.21
C HIS A 79 -13.82 -4.12 3.54
N ARG A 80 -14.95 -4.16 4.28
CA ARG A 80 -16.29 -4.19 3.67
C ARG A 80 -16.62 -2.92 2.87
N THR A 81 -16.08 -1.76 3.26
CA THR A 81 -16.28 -0.51 2.51
C THR A 81 -15.36 -0.48 1.29
N ILE A 82 -14.07 -0.75 1.49
CA ILE A 82 -13.08 -0.73 0.40
C ILE A 82 -13.35 -1.84 -0.62
N ALA A 83 -13.67 -3.06 -0.20
CA ALA A 83 -13.95 -4.18 -1.11
C ALA A 83 -15.19 -3.98 -2.00
N ARG A 84 -16.09 -3.04 -1.65
CA ARG A 84 -17.21 -2.65 -2.53
C ARG A 84 -16.78 -1.68 -3.62
N LEU A 85 -15.67 -0.97 -3.41
CA LEU A 85 -15.12 0.02 -4.33
C LEU A 85 -14.08 -0.59 -5.26
N VAL A 86 -13.63 -1.81 -4.97
CA VAL A 86 -12.55 -2.50 -5.68
C VAL A 86 -13.11 -3.71 -6.44
N THR A 87 -12.79 -3.83 -7.72
CA THR A 87 -13.24 -4.91 -8.61
C THR A 87 -12.21 -6.04 -8.78
N GLY A 88 -10.97 -5.81 -8.36
CA GLY A 88 -9.89 -6.81 -8.36
C GLY A 88 -8.84 -6.47 -7.31
N ASN A 89 -8.29 -7.50 -6.65
CA ASN A 89 -7.34 -7.38 -5.54
C ASN A 89 -6.23 -8.43 -5.68
N GLU A 90 -5.04 -8.00 -6.08
CA GLU A 90 -3.91 -8.87 -6.42
C GLU A 90 -2.71 -8.53 -5.53
N PRO A 91 -2.54 -9.24 -4.38
CA PRO A 91 -1.38 -9.04 -3.52
C PRO A 91 -0.14 -9.75 -4.08
N GLU A 92 0.95 -9.02 -4.19
CA GLU A 92 2.23 -9.48 -4.73
C GLU A 92 3.37 -9.20 -3.74
N ARG A 93 4.43 -10.01 -3.79
CA ARG A 93 5.54 -9.99 -2.82
C ARG A 93 6.87 -10.05 -3.53
N PHE A 94 7.81 -9.19 -3.13
CA PHE A 94 9.09 -9.03 -3.80
C PHE A 94 10.24 -8.82 -2.81
N THR A 95 11.44 -9.21 -3.24
CA THR A 95 12.72 -8.78 -2.67
C THR A 95 13.44 -7.92 -3.69
N HIS A 96 14.28 -6.98 -3.24
CA HIS A 96 15.09 -6.19 -4.17
C HIS A 96 16.10 -7.09 -4.88
N ALA A 97 16.12 -7.03 -6.22
CA ALA A 97 17.25 -7.53 -7.01
C ALA A 97 18.38 -6.49 -7.08
N GLU A 98 18.02 -5.21 -7.03
CA GLU A 98 18.91 -4.05 -6.99
C GLU A 98 18.19 -2.92 -6.23
N ASP A 99 18.95 -2.08 -5.52
CA ASP A 99 18.43 -0.93 -4.78
C ASP A 99 19.40 0.26 -4.93
N LEU A 100 19.24 1.00 -6.02
CA LEU A 100 20.07 2.15 -6.35
C LEU A 100 19.46 3.44 -5.79
N VAL A 101 20.01 3.94 -4.67
CA VAL A 101 19.58 5.19 -4.06
C VAL A 101 20.42 6.36 -4.59
N LEU A 102 19.83 7.17 -5.46
CA LEU A 102 20.46 8.38 -6.01
C LEU A 102 20.17 9.61 -5.13
N PRO A 103 21.16 10.49 -4.87
CA PRO A 103 20.92 11.74 -4.16
C PRO A 103 20.00 12.66 -4.97
N GLN A 104 19.16 13.46 -4.30
CA GLN A 104 18.37 14.49 -4.96
C GLN A 104 19.29 15.50 -5.66
N GLN A 105 19.16 15.62 -6.97
CA GLN A 105 19.86 16.66 -7.72
C GLN A 105 19.20 18.00 -7.41
N ARG A 106 19.92 18.89 -6.72
CA ARG A 106 19.49 20.29 -6.57
C ARG A 106 19.52 20.94 -7.94
N VAL A 107 18.35 21.33 -8.45
CA VAL A 107 18.26 22.25 -9.58
C VAL A 107 18.39 23.65 -8.97
N GLU A 108 19.55 24.28 -9.17
CA GLU A 108 19.70 25.71 -8.90
C GLU A 108 18.85 26.45 -9.94
N ALA A 109 17.95 27.31 -9.46
CA ALA A 109 17.05 28.13 -10.27
C ALA A 109 17.75 29.41 -10.74
#